data_AF-A0A924UK28-F1
#
_entry.id   AF-A0A924UK28-F1
#
_cell.length_a   1.000
_cell.length_b   1.000
_cell.length_c   1.000
_cell.angle_alpha   90.00
_cell.angle_beta   90.00
_cell.angle_gamma   90.00
#
_symmetry.space_group_name_H-M   'P 1'
#
loop_
_entity.id
_entity.type
_entity.pdbx_description
1 polymer ?
#
loop_
_entity_poly.entity_id
_entity_poly.type
_entity_poly.pdbx_seq_one_letter_code
_entity_poly.pdbx_strand_id
1 'polypeptide(L)'
;MSATRFQTIKKSDPLFIQYLWGESQSGARPVPIETFNLGLPEETVTFEFLTRDQISKVNFLTFLSHFIKLNSFTLVLMPLFFVLTKNFVNDRYNDPFSIILAALSMILLYAGLNIRNDVVDHLSGFDRVNIAFYPKPILKGWITAKTASRISWTLMTGSFLISLPIFILQNELIRVVTGVILLIIMSQLVSKNSYKNTLLGEMTLFLLLGPALVAGYQVSMGAGIDTEVLSFGVLWGTASVFLIHINNFSHLVTSAQARIKNSMTNMGFDNAKKFIIFWWFLLLGMWIGFHWFFMPLLNTLLSTLILIGFSVPFLIQLKKIKSPLGSELRHLRKESVKIFVMIAFIFFVENLLSIGTKLNWTY
;
A
#
# COMPACT_ATOMS: atom_id res chain seq x y z
N MET A 1 -1.31 -39.94 12.30
CA MET A 1 -1.45 -38.47 12.28
C MET A 1 -1.37 -37.99 13.72
N SER A 2 -0.46 -37.08 14.06
CA SER A 2 -0.43 -36.49 15.41
C SER A 2 -1.73 -35.71 15.63
N ALA A 3 -2.39 -35.88 16.78
CA ALA A 3 -3.61 -35.15 17.08
C ALA A 3 -3.33 -33.64 17.10
N THR A 4 -4.08 -32.87 16.32
CA THR A 4 -4.01 -31.41 16.36
C THR A 4 -4.42 -30.92 17.75
N ARG A 5 -3.53 -30.16 18.40
CA ARG A 5 -3.79 -29.60 19.73
C ARG A 5 -4.30 -28.17 19.59
N PHE A 6 -5.41 -27.87 20.25
CA PHE A 6 -5.96 -26.52 20.37
C PHE A 6 -5.76 -25.99 21.79
N GLN A 7 -5.46 -24.70 21.92
CA GLN A 7 -5.36 -24.03 23.21
C GLN A 7 -5.92 -22.62 23.13
N THR A 8 -6.91 -22.34 23.97
CA THR A 8 -7.46 -20.98 24.12
C THR A 8 -6.75 -20.28 25.27
N ILE A 9 -6.21 -19.10 24.99
CA ILE A 9 -5.44 -18.32 25.95
C ILE A 9 -6.02 -16.91 26.05
N LYS A 10 -6.08 -16.39 27.29
CA LYS A 10 -6.46 -15.02 27.58
C LYS A 10 -5.29 -14.06 27.34
N LYS A 11 -5.57 -12.82 26.95
CA LYS A 11 -4.57 -11.77 26.76
C LYS A 11 -3.68 -11.50 27.98
N SER A 12 -4.21 -11.73 29.19
CA SER A 12 -3.48 -11.60 30.46
C SER A 12 -2.43 -12.69 30.69
N ASP A 13 -2.47 -13.78 29.92
CA ASP A 13 -1.53 -14.90 30.06
C ASP A 13 -0.15 -14.54 29.46
N PRO A 14 0.96 -14.83 30.15
CA PRO A 14 2.31 -14.56 29.64
C PRO A 14 2.63 -15.26 28.31
N LEU A 15 1.97 -16.37 27.99
CA LEU A 15 2.15 -17.11 26.74
C LEU A 15 1.43 -16.46 25.56
N PHE A 16 0.44 -15.59 25.81
CA PHE A 16 -0.36 -14.97 24.75
C PHE A 16 0.49 -14.28 23.69
N ILE A 17 1.42 -13.41 24.13
CA ILE A 17 2.31 -12.67 23.24
C ILE A 17 3.32 -13.62 22.57
N GLN A 18 3.87 -14.59 23.30
CA GLN A 18 4.82 -15.56 22.75
C GLN A 18 4.19 -16.35 21.59
N TYR A 19 2.95 -16.79 21.77
CA TYR A 19 2.22 -17.55 20.75
C TYR A 19 1.85 -16.69 19.55
N LEU A 20 1.47 -15.43 19.76
CA LEU A 20 1.29 -14.49 18.65
C LEU A 20 2.58 -14.25 17.85
N TRP A 21 3.74 -14.26 18.50
CA TRP A 21 5.04 -14.19 17.83
C TRP A 21 5.42 -15.47 17.06
N GLY A 22 4.67 -16.55 17.26
CA GLY A 22 4.89 -17.86 16.66
C GLY A 22 5.88 -18.73 17.44
N GLU A 23 6.07 -18.47 18.74
CA GLU A 23 6.99 -19.21 19.62
C GLU A 23 6.23 -20.26 20.43
N SER A 24 6.80 -21.45 20.57
CA SER A 24 6.26 -22.54 21.40
C SER A 24 7.39 -23.43 21.90
N GLN A 25 7.24 -23.95 23.12
CA GLN A 25 8.19 -24.89 23.72
C GLN A 25 8.18 -26.27 23.04
N SER A 26 7.07 -26.65 22.39
CA SER A 26 6.89 -27.99 21.81
C SER A 26 7.47 -28.16 20.41
N GLY A 27 8.04 -27.10 19.81
CA GLY A 27 8.45 -27.09 18.40
C GLY A 27 7.30 -27.03 17.39
N ALA A 28 6.04 -27.15 17.84
CA ALA A 28 4.86 -26.89 17.01
C ALA A 28 4.61 -25.39 16.87
N ARG A 29 4.13 -24.95 15.71
CA ARG A 29 3.84 -23.54 15.42
C ARG A 29 2.42 -23.20 15.88
N PRO A 30 2.24 -22.26 16.82
CA PRO A 30 0.91 -21.77 17.18
C PRO A 30 0.37 -20.87 16.07
N VAL A 31 -0.81 -21.20 15.57
CA VAL A 31 -1.53 -20.42 14.54
C VAL A 31 -2.88 -20.00 15.11
N PRO A 32 -3.20 -18.70 15.18
CA PRO A 32 -4.48 -18.26 15.71
C PRO A 32 -5.60 -18.58 14.72
N ILE A 33 -6.67 -19.23 15.19
CA ILE A 33 -7.86 -19.52 14.38
C ILE A 33 -9.00 -18.56 14.72
N GLU A 34 -9.26 -18.37 16.01
CA GLU A 34 -10.40 -17.60 16.48
C GLU A 34 -9.99 -16.57 17.54
N THR A 35 -10.73 -15.47 17.61
CA THR A 35 -10.51 -14.41 18.60
C THR A 35 -11.84 -13.89 19.09
N PHE A 36 -11.98 -13.79 20.40
CA PHE A 36 -13.13 -13.20 21.08
C PHE A 36 -12.71 -11.94 21.82
N ASN A 37 -13.62 -10.96 21.91
CA ASN A 37 -13.41 -9.71 22.66
C ASN A 37 -12.14 -8.93 22.24
N LEU A 38 -11.83 -8.87 20.94
CA LEU A 38 -10.63 -8.23 20.40
C LEU A 38 -10.41 -6.83 21.02
N GLY A 39 -9.20 -6.59 21.53
CA GLY A 39 -8.81 -5.30 22.08
C GLY A 39 -9.30 -5.01 23.50
N LEU A 40 -10.12 -5.89 24.09
CA LEU A 40 -10.53 -5.80 25.50
C LEU A 40 -9.54 -6.56 26.41
N PRO A 41 -9.53 -6.29 27.72
CA PRO A 41 -8.73 -7.07 28.67
C PRO A 41 -9.10 -8.56 28.68
N GLU A 42 -10.38 -8.88 28.42
CA GLU A 42 -10.92 -10.24 28.29
C GLU A 42 -10.77 -10.83 26.89
N GLU A 43 -9.88 -10.27 26.06
CA GLU A 43 -9.56 -10.85 24.75
C GLU A 43 -9.03 -12.28 24.93
N THR A 44 -9.62 -13.23 24.20
CA THR A 44 -9.15 -14.62 24.17
C THR A 44 -8.88 -15.04 22.73
N VAL A 45 -7.82 -15.82 22.54
CA VAL A 45 -7.42 -16.32 21.23
C VAL A 45 -7.23 -17.83 21.31
N THR A 46 -7.85 -18.55 20.39
CA THR A 46 -7.66 -20.00 20.23
C THR A 46 -6.55 -20.24 19.21
N PHE A 47 -5.50 -20.91 19.65
CA PHE A 47 -4.36 -21.31 18.85
C PHE A 47 -4.44 -22.78 18.48
N GLU A 48 -4.16 -23.08 17.22
CA GLU A 48 -3.90 -24.41 16.71
C GLU A 48 -2.39 -24.64 16.62
N PHE A 49 -1.92 -25.75 17.19
CA PHE A 49 -0.50 -26.10 17.16
C PHE A 49 -0.23 -27.04 16.00
N LEU A 50 0.40 -26.50 14.96
CA LEU A 50 0.72 -27.24 13.74
C LEU A 50 2.19 -27.64 13.72
N THR A 51 2.47 -28.92 13.43
CA THR A 51 3.82 -29.35 13.08
C THR A 51 4.17 -28.88 11.67
N ARG A 52 5.47 -28.87 11.33
CA ARG A 52 5.95 -28.41 10.02
C ARG A 52 5.30 -29.14 8.84
N ASP A 53 4.91 -30.40 9.04
CA ASP A 53 4.32 -31.26 8.01
C ASP A 53 2.83 -30.99 7.80
N GLN A 54 2.15 -30.41 8.80
CA GLN A 54 0.74 -30.03 8.73
C GLN A 54 0.53 -28.66 8.07
N ILE A 55 1.56 -27.81 8.02
CA ILE A 55 1.49 -26.50 7.37
C ILE A 55 1.50 -26.70 5.85
N SER A 56 0.51 -26.13 5.16
CA SER A 56 0.41 -26.19 3.70
C SER A 56 1.70 -25.70 3.04
N LYS A 57 2.37 -26.55 2.27
CA LYS A 57 3.55 -26.17 1.49
C LYS A 57 3.10 -25.34 0.29
N VAL A 58 3.66 -24.15 0.14
CA VAL A 58 3.49 -23.30 -1.03
C VAL A 58 4.82 -23.12 -1.76
N ASN A 59 4.77 -22.94 -3.08
CA ASN A 59 5.96 -22.59 -3.86
C ASN A 59 6.57 -21.29 -3.29
N PHE A 60 7.90 -21.23 -3.24
CA PHE A 60 8.66 -20.05 -2.84
C PHE A 60 8.23 -18.77 -3.56
N LEU A 61 7.96 -18.81 -4.88
CA LEU A 61 7.52 -17.63 -5.63
C LEU A 61 6.15 -17.11 -5.16
N THR A 62 5.20 -18.02 -4.91
CA THR A 62 3.88 -17.67 -4.38
C THR A 62 3.99 -17.16 -2.95
N PHE A 63 4.82 -17.80 -2.13
CA PHE A 63 5.11 -17.31 -0.78
C PHE A 63 5.67 -15.89 -0.83
N LEU A 64 6.71 -15.66 -1.64
CA LEU A 64 7.39 -14.38 -1.76
C LEU A 64 6.43 -13.29 -2.24
N SER A 65 5.62 -13.56 -3.27
CA SER A 65 4.68 -12.58 -3.82
C SER A 65 3.63 -12.13 -2.81
N HIS A 66 3.12 -13.05 -1.97
CA HIS A 66 2.18 -12.72 -0.90
C HIS A 66 2.89 -12.04 0.28
N PHE A 67 4.11 -12.47 0.60
CA PHE A 67 4.87 -11.97 1.74
C PHE A 67 5.32 -10.51 1.56
N ILE A 68 5.81 -10.14 0.37
CA ILE A 68 6.17 -8.74 0.08
C ILE A 68 5.01 -7.92 -0.48
N LYS A 69 3.87 -8.56 -0.77
CA LYS A 69 2.72 -7.99 -1.48
C LYS A 69 3.08 -7.43 -2.84
N LEU A 70 3.62 -8.27 -3.72
CA LEU A 70 4.11 -7.88 -5.05
C LEU A 70 3.07 -7.07 -5.85
N ASN A 71 1.78 -7.40 -5.77
CA ASN A 71 0.71 -6.67 -6.45
C ASN A 71 0.61 -5.18 -6.05
N SER A 72 1.12 -4.82 -4.87
CA SER A 72 1.12 -3.42 -4.38
C SER A 72 2.31 -2.61 -4.88
N PHE A 73 3.29 -3.24 -5.56
CA PHE A 73 4.50 -2.55 -6.05
C PHE A 73 4.20 -1.57 -7.18
N THR A 74 3.07 -1.70 -7.88
CA THR A 74 2.61 -0.69 -8.84
C THR A 74 2.59 0.71 -8.22
N LEU A 75 2.29 0.82 -6.91
CA LEU A 75 2.25 2.10 -6.19
C LEU A 75 3.60 2.84 -6.18
N VAL A 76 4.72 2.12 -6.26
CA VAL A 76 6.07 2.70 -6.25
C VAL A 76 6.79 2.60 -7.60
N LEU A 77 6.54 1.52 -8.36
CA LEU A 77 7.19 1.29 -9.65
C LEU A 77 6.62 2.18 -10.76
N MET A 78 5.32 2.48 -10.73
CA MET A 78 4.73 3.37 -11.75
C MET A 78 5.27 4.81 -11.61
N PRO A 79 5.36 5.41 -10.40
CA PRO A 79 6.07 6.67 -10.21
C PRO A 79 7.53 6.65 -10.66
N LEU A 80 8.27 5.59 -10.33
CA LEU A 80 9.65 5.43 -10.80
C LEU A 80 9.71 5.44 -12.34
N PHE A 81 8.86 4.65 -13.00
CA PHE A 81 8.80 4.58 -14.46
C PHE A 81 8.48 5.95 -15.07
N PHE A 82 7.45 6.64 -14.56
CA PHE A 82 7.09 7.98 -15.01
C PHE A 82 8.25 8.97 -14.89
N VAL A 83 8.92 9.02 -13.73
CA VAL A 83 10.05 9.92 -13.48
C VAL A 83 11.23 9.60 -14.41
N LEU A 84 11.56 8.31 -14.59
CA LEU A 84 12.63 7.88 -15.50
C LEU A 84 12.34 8.29 -16.94
N THR A 85 11.15 7.98 -17.45
CA THR A 85 10.75 8.33 -18.81
C THR A 85 10.77 9.84 -19.02
N LYS A 86 10.22 10.61 -18.09
CA LYS A 86 10.13 12.05 -18.27
C LYS A 86 11.51 12.71 -18.31
N ASN A 87 12.40 12.33 -17.40
CA ASN A 87 13.75 12.89 -17.38
C ASN A 87 14.60 12.39 -18.55
N PHE A 88 14.36 11.18 -19.06
CA PHE A 88 14.98 10.71 -20.30
C PHE A 88 14.53 11.53 -21.51
N VAL A 89 13.23 11.75 -21.70
CA VAL A 89 12.69 12.53 -22.83
C VAL A 89 13.21 13.98 -22.82
N ASN A 90 13.34 14.56 -21.63
CA ASN A 90 13.78 15.94 -21.42
C ASN A 90 15.32 16.12 -21.33
N ASP A 91 16.11 15.07 -21.56
CA ASP A 91 17.58 15.10 -21.42
C ASP A 91 18.08 15.58 -20.04
N ARG A 92 17.33 15.28 -18.97
CA ARG A 92 17.66 15.62 -17.56
C ARG A 92 18.18 14.43 -16.76
N TYR A 93 18.70 13.41 -17.43
CA TYR A 93 19.16 12.17 -16.80
C TYR A 93 20.64 12.29 -16.39
N ASN A 94 20.92 13.03 -15.31
CA ASN A 94 22.28 13.45 -14.94
C ASN A 94 23.07 12.38 -14.16
N ASP A 95 22.40 11.63 -13.27
CA ASP A 95 23.04 10.62 -12.42
C ASP A 95 22.29 9.28 -12.45
N PRO A 96 22.58 8.42 -13.45
CA PRO A 96 21.97 7.09 -13.60
C PRO A 96 22.23 6.16 -12.41
N PHE A 97 23.36 6.32 -11.72
CA PHE A 97 23.75 5.41 -10.66
C PHE A 97 22.91 5.67 -9.40
N SER A 98 22.76 6.94 -9.02
CA SER A 98 21.97 7.31 -7.85
C SER A 98 20.49 6.93 -7.98
N ILE A 99 19.89 7.00 -9.17
CA ILE A 99 18.49 6.56 -9.36
C ILE A 99 18.33 5.05 -9.26
N ILE A 100 19.32 4.25 -9.70
CA ILE A 100 19.29 2.79 -9.52
C ILE A 100 19.34 2.45 -8.02
N LEU A 101 20.22 3.12 -7.26
CA LEU A 101 20.28 2.96 -5.81
C LEU A 101 18.99 3.42 -5.14
N ALA A 102 18.38 4.53 -5.60
CA ALA A 102 17.12 5.03 -5.08
C ALA A 102 15.96 4.04 -5.34
N ALA A 103 15.89 3.49 -6.55
CA ALA A 103 14.91 2.48 -6.92
C ALA A 103 15.04 1.21 -6.06
N LEU A 104 16.27 0.68 -5.93
CA LEU A 104 16.55 -0.48 -5.10
C LEU A 104 16.23 -0.23 -3.62
N SER A 105 16.67 0.92 -3.09
CA SER A 105 16.37 1.33 -1.72
C SER A 105 14.87 1.43 -1.48
N MET A 106 14.11 2.03 -2.40
CA MET A 106 12.65 2.16 -2.28
C MET A 106 11.94 0.81 -2.34
N ILE A 107 12.36 -0.10 -3.23
CA ILE A 107 11.83 -1.47 -3.32
C ILE A 107 12.01 -2.21 -1.99
N LEU A 108 13.20 -2.12 -1.40
CA LEU A 108 13.51 -2.75 -0.12
C LEU A 108 12.72 -2.12 1.03
N LEU A 109 12.64 -0.79 1.08
CA LEU A 109 11.86 -0.06 2.08
C LEU A 109 10.40 -0.46 2.01
N TYR A 110 9.82 -0.45 0.81
CA TYR A 110 8.42 -0.74 0.58
C TYR A 110 8.08 -2.19 0.93
N ALA A 111 8.93 -3.15 0.55
CA ALA A 111 8.81 -4.55 0.98
C ALA A 111 8.87 -4.68 2.52
N GLY A 112 9.85 -4.03 3.14
CA GLY A 112 10.04 -4.03 4.59
C GLY A 112 8.85 -3.46 5.35
N LEU A 113 8.30 -2.32 4.89
CA LEU A 113 7.11 -1.68 5.44
C LEU A 113 5.85 -2.54 5.26
N ASN A 114 5.68 -3.18 4.11
CA ASN A 114 4.56 -4.10 3.86
C ASN A 114 4.56 -5.29 4.82
N ILE A 115 5.73 -5.91 5.03
CA ILE A 115 5.90 -7.00 5.99
C ILE A 115 5.68 -6.49 7.42
N ARG A 116 6.24 -5.32 7.76
CA ARG A 116 6.05 -4.71 9.09
C ARG A 116 4.58 -4.49 9.39
N ASN A 117 3.85 -3.98 8.41
CA ASN A 117 2.43 -3.75 8.52
C ASN A 117 1.68 -5.06 8.82
N ASP A 118 1.99 -6.15 8.14
CA ASP A 118 1.34 -7.45 8.39
C ASP A 118 1.67 -8.01 9.76
N VAL A 119 2.91 -7.81 10.25
CA VAL A 119 3.27 -8.18 11.63
C VAL A 119 2.43 -7.38 12.63
N VAL A 120 2.31 -6.05 12.45
CA VAL A 120 1.54 -5.20 13.36
C VAL A 120 0.05 -5.55 13.32
N ASP A 121 -0.52 -5.76 12.13
CA ASP A 121 -1.93 -6.14 11.97
C ASP A 121 -2.21 -7.54 12.56
N HIS A 122 -1.27 -8.48 12.45
CA HIS A 122 -1.33 -9.79 13.09
C HIS A 122 -1.27 -9.68 14.62
N LEU A 123 -0.31 -8.94 15.17
CA LEU A 123 -0.16 -8.82 16.62
C LEU A 123 -1.33 -8.06 17.26
N SER A 124 -1.84 -7.02 16.58
CA SER A 124 -3.03 -6.28 17.03
C SER A 124 -4.33 -7.07 16.89
N GLY A 125 -4.33 -8.15 16.11
CA GLY A 125 -5.50 -8.99 15.86
C GLY A 125 -6.47 -8.48 14.82
N PHE A 126 -6.14 -7.38 14.16
CA PHE A 126 -6.90 -6.87 13.02
C PHE A 126 -7.07 -7.94 11.94
N ASP A 127 -6.02 -8.71 11.68
CA ASP A 127 -6.00 -9.77 10.66
C ASP A 127 -6.90 -10.96 10.99
N ARG A 128 -7.22 -11.18 12.27
CA ARG A 128 -8.07 -12.29 12.72
C ARG A 128 -9.54 -12.01 12.52
N VAL A 129 -9.94 -10.74 12.62
CA VAL A 129 -11.34 -10.30 12.44
C VAL A 129 -11.59 -9.86 11.01
N ASN A 130 -10.56 -9.34 10.34
CA ASN A 130 -10.69 -8.88 8.97
C ASN A 130 -10.37 -10.01 7.98
N ILE A 131 -11.42 -10.58 7.38
CA ILE A 131 -11.30 -11.62 6.35
C ILE A 131 -10.51 -11.06 5.15
N ALA A 132 -9.26 -11.49 5.05
CA ALA A 132 -8.39 -11.12 3.95
C ALA A 132 -8.80 -11.83 2.65
N PHE A 133 -8.71 -11.11 1.53
CA PHE A 133 -8.98 -11.67 0.20
C PHE A 133 -7.83 -12.54 -0.33
N TYR A 134 -6.64 -12.33 0.21
CA TYR A 134 -5.44 -13.07 -0.16
C TYR A 134 -4.91 -13.81 1.08
N PRO A 135 -4.32 -15.00 0.91
CA PRO A 135 -3.66 -15.70 1.99
C PRO A 135 -2.60 -14.82 2.66
N LYS A 136 -2.70 -14.65 3.98
CA LYS A 136 -1.69 -13.94 4.77
C LYS A 136 -0.66 -14.94 5.28
N PRO A 137 0.63 -14.82 4.92
CA PRO A 137 1.64 -15.82 5.27
C PRO A 137 1.78 -16.08 6.77
N ILE A 138 1.59 -15.07 7.62
CA ILE A 138 1.66 -15.22 9.09
C ILE A 138 0.46 -16.02 9.62
N LEU A 139 -0.77 -15.65 9.22
CA LEU A 139 -2.00 -16.37 9.61
C LEU A 139 -2.06 -17.81 9.08
N LYS A 140 -1.48 -18.07 7.91
CA LYS A 140 -1.38 -19.44 7.37
C LYS A 140 -0.25 -20.24 7.98
N GLY A 141 0.50 -19.65 8.92
CA GLY A 141 1.64 -20.28 9.55
C GLY A 141 2.77 -20.59 8.56
N TRP A 142 2.88 -19.92 7.40
CA TRP A 142 4.01 -20.12 6.48
C TRP A 142 5.31 -19.54 7.05
N ILE A 143 5.20 -18.42 7.75
CA ILE A 143 6.30 -17.75 8.47
C ILE A 143 5.82 -17.31 9.85
N THR A 144 6.70 -17.33 10.85
CA THR A 144 6.38 -16.77 12.18
C THR A 144 6.44 -15.25 12.15
N ALA A 145 5.64 -14.58 12.98
CA ALA A 145 5.68 -13.13 13.09
C ALA A 145 7.06 -12.62 13.53
N LYS A 146 7.80 -13.38 14.35
CA LYS A 146 9.15 -13.02 14.79
C LYS A 146 10.14 -12.99 13.63
N THR A 147 10.14 -14.02 12.79
CA THR A 147 11.01 -14.07 11.61
C THR A 147 10.60 -13.01 10.59
N ALA A 148 9.30 -12.81 10.35
CA ALA A 148 8.80 -11.76 9.49
C ALA A 148 9.25 -10.36 9.96
N SER A 149 9.19 -10.08 11.26
CA SER A 149 9.65 -8.82 11.86
C SER A 149 11.16 -8.61 11.67
N ARG A 150 11.97 -9.67 11.82
CA ARG A 150 13.43 -9.58 11.58
C ARG A 150 13.72 -9.27 10.12
N ILE A 151 13.09 -9.97 9.18
CA ILE A 151 13.27 -9.73 7.73
C ILE A 151 12.87 -8.29 7.38
N SER A 152 11.73 -7.83 7.89
CA SER A 152 11.26 -6.44 7.71
C SER A 152 12.33 -5.42 8.14
N TRP A 153 12.88 -5.57 9.36
CA TRP A 153 13.97 -4.69 9.83
C TRP A 153 15.22 -4.80 8.97
N THR A 154 15.63 -6.01 8.58
CA THR A 154 16.78 -6.19 7.68
C THR A 154 16.60 -5.45 6.36
N LEU A 155 15.42 -5.54 5.74
CA LEU A 155 15.11 -4.86 4.49
C LEU A 155 15.12 -3.33 4.66
N MET A 156 14.52 -2.82 5.74
CA MET A 156 14.49 -1.38 6.03
C MET A 156 15.89 -0.83 6.34
N THR A 157 16.71 -1.54 7.12
CA THR A 157 18.11 -1.18 7.38
C THR A 157 18.94 -1.25 6.09
N GLY A 158 18.76 -2.28 5.27
CA GLY A 158 19.42 -2.39 3.97
C GLY A 158 19.06 -1.24 3.04
N SER A 159 17.79 -0.86 2.98
CA SER A 159 17.31 0.33 2.24
C SER A 159 18.01 1.60 2.71
N PHE A 160 18.10 1.83 4.03
CA PHE A 160 18.79 2.98 4.59
C PHE A 160 20.26 3.01 4.18
N LEU A 161 20.98 1.91 4.34
CA LEU A 161 22.40 1.83 3.97
C LEU A 161 22.63 2.08 2.48
N ILE A 162 21.78 1.55 1.61
CA ILE A 162 21.84 1.76 0.15
C ILE A 162 21.55 3.22 -0.23
N SER A 163 20.75 3.94 0.57
CA SER A 163 20.44 5.34 0.32
C SER A 163 21.54 6.32 0.75
N LEU A 164 22.48 5.90 1.62
CA LEU A 164 23.53 6.79 2.14
C LEU A 164 24.39 7.45 1.05
N PRO A 165 24.89 6.74 0.02
CA PRO A 165 25.65 7.37 -1.06
C PRO A 165 24.85 8.45 -1.80
N ILE A 166 23.54 8.26 -1.95
CA ILE A 166 22.66 9.21 -2.65
C ILE A 166 22.59 10.53 -1.88
N PHE A 167 22.50 10.49 -0.55
CA PHE A 167 22.48 11.69 0.28
C PHE A 167 23.77 12.51 0.19
N ILE A 168 24.91 11.83 -0.04
CA ILE A 168 26.21 12.48 -0.21
C ILE A 168 26.31 13.13 -1.59
N LEU A 169 25.78 12.47 -2.62
CA LEU A 169 25.84 12.94 -4.01
C LEU A 169 24.80 14.03 -4.31
N GLN A 170 23.62 13.97 -3.68
CA GLN A 170 22.47 14.81 -4.00
C GLN A 170 21.96 15.55 -2.74
N ASN A 171 22.65 16.63 -2.35
CA ASN A 171 22.33 17.39 -1.13
C ASN A 171 20.87 17.89 -1.06
N GLU A 172 20.25 18.19 -2.21
CA GLU A 172 18.85 18.63 -2.28
C GLU A 172 17.88 17.53 -1.80
N LEU A 173 18.25 16.25 -1.90
CA LEU A 173 17.44 15.13 -1.42
C LEU A 173 17.22 15.20 0.09
N ILE A 174 18.18 15.76 0.83
CA ILE A 174 18.09 15.94 2.28
C ILE A 174 16.86 16.80 2.60
N ARG A 175 16.59 17.86 1.84
CA ARG A 175 15.42 18.74 2.07
C ARG A 175 14.11 17.98 1.92
N VAL A 176 13.99 17.17 0.86
CA VAL A 176 12.81 16.32 0.61
C VAL A 176 12.61 15.33 1.76
N VAL A 177 13.68 14.63 2.14
CA VAL A 177 13.63 13.61 3.20
C VAL A 177 13.35 14.22 4.57
N THR A 178 13.93 15.37 4.91
CA THR A 178 13.61 16.08 6.15
C THR A 178 12.14 16.47 6.19
N GLY A 179 11.58 17.00 5.10
CA GLY A 179 10.15 17.32 5.01
C GLY A 179 9.27 16.09 5.27
N VAL A 180 9.61 14.96 4.65
CA VAL A 180 8.92 13.67 4.86
C VAL A 180 9.01 13.20 6.30
N ILE A 181 10.20 13.24 6.91
CA ILE A 181 10.41 12.81 8.30
C ILE A 181 9.58 13.68 9.25
N LEU A 182 9.57 15.00 9.06
CA LEU A 182 8.76 15.91 9.88
C LEU A 182 7.27 15.58 9.79
N LEU A 183 6.76 15.28 8.58
CA LEU A 183 5.37 14.86 8.40
C LEU A 183 5.05 13.55 9.12
N ILE A 184 5.95 12.56 9.05
CA ILE A 184 5.81 11.30 9.78
C ILE A 184 5.80 11.55 11.29
N ILE A 185 6.73 12.35 11.81
CA ILE A 185 6.81 12.69 13.24
C ILE A 185 5.53 13.40 13.68
N MET A 186 5.08 14.43 12.95
CA MET A 186 3.83 15.14 13.26
C MET A 186 2.63 14.19 13.26
N SER A 187 2.53 13.31 12.27
CA SER A 187 1.47 12.30 12.24
C SER A 187 1.54 11.32 13.42
N GLN A 188 2.73 10.94 13.86
CA GLN A 188 2.92 10.07 15.03
C GLN A 188 2.63 10.78 16.35
N LEU A 189 2.91 12.08 16.48
CA LEU A 189 2.61 12.82 17.70
C LEU A 189 1.10 13.01 17.91
N VAL A 190 0.35 13.20 16.82
CA VAL A 190 -1.11 13.37 16.88
C VAL A 190 -1.83 12.02 17.09
N SER A 191 -1.33 10.95 16.48
CA SER A 191 -1.92 9.62 16.62
C SER A 191 -1.27 8.86 17.78
N LYS A 192 -2.01 8.48 18.82
CA LYS A 192 -1.51 7.61 19.91
C LYS A 192 -1.13 6.20 19.37
N ASN A 193 0.00 6.11 18.66
CA ASN A 193 0.65 4.91 18.13
C ASN A 193 -0.02 4.16 16.96
N SER A 194 -0.92 4.76 16.18
CA SER A 194 -1.40 4.11 14.94
C SER A 194 -1.71 5.10 13.83
N TYR A 195 -0.80 5.15 12.87
CA TYR A 195 -0.90 5.94 11.65
C TYR A 195 -2.13 5.58 10.80
N LYS A 196 -2.55 4.30 10.80
CA LYS A 196 -3.75 3.84 10.10
C LYS A 196 -5.07 4.43 10.62
N ASN A 197 -5.04 4.98 11.83
CA ASN A 197 -6.25 5.30 12.58
C ASN A 197 -6.48 6.81 12.68
N THR A 198 -5.99 7.60 11.72
CA THR A 198 -6.23 9.06 11.70
C THR A 198 -6.30 9.61 10.28
N LEU A 199 -7.04 10.71 10.12
CA LEU A 199 -7.09 11.51 8.89
C LEU A 199 -5.69 11.97 8.45
N LEU A 200 -4.83 12.35 9.40
CA LEU A 200 -3.44 12.73 9.13
C LEU A 200 -2.60 11.59 8.57
N GLY A 201 -2.93 10.34 8.91
CA GLY A 201 -2.32 9.16 8.32
C GLY A 201 -2.60 9.07 6.82
N GLU A 202 -3.86 9.29 6.40
CA GLU A 202 -4.23 9.29 4.98
C GLU A 202 -3.55 10.42 4.21
N MET A 203 -3.44 11.62 4.80
CA MET A 203 -2.68 12.74 4.22
C MET A 203 -1.19 12.42 4.08
N THR A 204 -0.62 11.77 5.09
CA THR A 204 0.79 11.41 5.03
C THR A 204 1.01 10.30 3.98
N LEU A 205 0.05 9.38 3.76
CA LEU A 205 0.11 8.38 2.68
C LEU A 205 0.03 9.04 1.32
N PHE A 206 -0.86 10.04 1.16
CA PHE A 206 -0.94 10.85 -0.04
C PHE A 206 0.43 11.47 -0.40
N LEU A 207 1.11 12.06 0.59
CA LEU A 207 2.43 12.67 0.38
C LEU A 207 3.49 11.62 0.08
N LEU A 208 3.56 10.55 0.88
CA LEU A 208 4.56 9.49 0.78
C LEU A 208 4.47 8.66 -0.50
N LEU A 209 3.26 8.42 -1.02
CA LEU A 209 3.04 7.66 -2.26
C LEU A 209 2.90 8.57 -3.48
N GLY A 210 2.79 9.88 -3.30
CA GLY A 210 2.58 10.86 -4.37
C GLY A 210 3.75 11.83 -4.50
N PRO A 211 3.57 13.13 -4.17
CA PRO A 211 4.58 14.18 -4.43
C PRO A 211 5.96 13.89 -3.85
N ALA A 212 6.05 13.36 -2.62
CA ALA A 212 7.35 13.12 -1.99
C ALA A 212 8.11 11.97 -2.66
N LEU A 213 7.39 10.94 -3.12
CA LEU A 213 7.99 9.80 -3.81
C LEU A 213 8.60 10.23 -5.16
N VAL A 214 7.81 10.94 -5.97
CA VAL A 214 8.26 11.38 -7.30
C VAL A 214 9.37 12.43 -7.20
N ALA A 215 9.29 13.33 -6.23
CA ALA A 215 10.35 14.30 -5.95
C ALA A 215 11.62 13.60 -5.47
N GLY A 216 11.50 12.60 -4.58
CA GLY A 216 12.63 11.80 -4.13
C GLY A 216 13.36 11.11 -5.28
N TYR A 217 12.61 10.48 -6.20
CA TYR A 217 13.20 9.89 -7.40
C TYR A 217 13.84 10.94 -8.30
N GLN A 218 13.18 12.06 -8.59
CA GLN A 218 13.70 13.07 -9.51
C GLN A 218 14.94 13.79 -8.95
N VAL A 219 14.95 14.11 -7.66
CA VAL A 219 16.10 14.74 -7.01
C VAL A 219 17.26 13.75 -6.90
N SER A 220 16.99 12.46 -6.71
CA SER A 220 18.06 11.44 -6.64
C SER A 220 18.87 11.31 -7.93
N MET A 221 18.34 11.70 -9.09
CA MET A 221 19.09 11.71 -10.36
C MET A 221 19.74 13.07 -10.67
N GLY A 222 19.70 14.03 -9.76
CA GLY A 222 20.26 15.37 -9.95
C GLY A 222 19.48 16.26 -10.94
N ALA A 223 18.21 15.94 -11.21
CA ALA A 223 17.38 16.66 -12.18
C ALA A 223 16.60 17.86 -11.60
N GLY A 224 16.71 18.10 -10.29
CA GLY A 224 15.88 19.08 -9.58
C GLY A 224 14.43 18.61 -9.44
N ILE A 225 13.51 19.53 -9.14
CA ILE A 225 12.07 19.24 -9.02
C ILE A 225 11.35 19.93 -10.17
N ASP A 226 10.61 19.16 -10.96
CA ASP A 226 9.82 19.65 -12.09
C ASP A 226 8.32 19.70 -11.78
N THR A 227 7.63 20.72 -12.31
CA THR A 227 6.20 20.95 -12.07
C THR A 227 5.33 19.81 -12.60
N GLU A 228 5.68 19.20 -13.73
CA GLU A 228 4.94 18.08 -14.29
C GLU A 228 5.06 16.85 -13.41
N VAL A 229 6.29 16.55 -12.95
CA VAL A 229 6.56 15.42 -12.06
C VAL A 229 5.82 15.59 -10.72
N LEU A 230 5.84 16.79 -10.13
CA LEU A 230 5.07 17.07 -8.92
C LEU A 230 3.56 16.95 -9.14
N SER A 231 3.05 17.47 -10.26
CA SER A 231 1.62 17.39 -10.60
C SER A 231 1.17 15.94 -10.79
N PHE A 232 2.00 15.13 -11.44
CA PHE A 232 1.81 13.68 -11.52
C PHE A 232 1.83 13.04 -10.13
N GLY A 233 2.76 13.44 -9.25
CA GLY A 233 2.80 12.99 -7.86
C GLY A 233 1.52 13.28 -7.10
N VAL A 234 0.94 14.47 -7.24
CA VAL A 234 -0.35 14.84 -6.62
C VAL A 234 -1.48 13.96 -7.16
N LEU A 235 -1.56 13.78 -8.48
CA LEU A 235 -2.56 12.93 -9.11
C LEU A 235 -2.43 11.46 -8.65
N TRP A 236 -1.20 10.92 -8.66
CA TRP A 236 -0.91 9.55 -8.26
C TRP A 236 -1.13 9.30 -6.76
N GLY A 237 -0.77 10.27 -5.91
CA GLY A 237 -1.09 10.24 -4.48
C GLY A 237 -2.60 10.19 -4.24
N THR A 238 -3.38 10.98 -5.00
CA THR A 238 -4.85 10.99 -4.93
C THR A 238 -5.44 9.64 -5.35
N ALA A 239 -4.92 9.03 -6.41
CA ALA A 239 -5.29 7.69 -6.87
C ALA A 239 -4.94 6.60 -5.83
N SER A 240 -3.77 6.73 -5.19
CA SER A 240 -3.32 5.80 -4.15
C SER A 240 -4.21 5.87 -2.91
N VAL A 241 -4.56 7.07 -2.45
CA VAL A 241 -5.49 7.27 -1.33
C VAL A 241 -6.90 6.84 -1.68
N PHE A 242 -7.35 7.01 -2.93
CA PHE A 242 -8.63 6.45 -3.38
C PHE A 242 -8.70 4.93 -3.16
N LEU A 243 -7.65 4.18 -3.48
CA LEU A 243 -7.62 2.73 -3.19
C LEU A 243 -7.70 2.42 -1.69
N ILE A 244 -7.01 3.21 -0.87
CA ILE A 244 -7.05 3.06 0.61
C ILE A 244 -8.46 3.34 1.12
N HIS A 245 -9.13 4.37 0.61
CA HIS A 245 -10.51 4.69 0.93
C HIS A 245 -11.47 3.55 0.57
N ILE A 246 -11.35 2.97 -0.64
CA ILE A 246 -12.17 1.81 -1.03
C ILE A 246 -11.88 0.61 -0.12
N ASN A 247 -10.61 0.35 0.20
CA ASN A 247 -10.25 -0.75 1.10
C ASN A 247 -10.86 -0.54 2.50
N ASN A 248 -10.74 0.66 3.06
CA ASN A 248 -11.32 1.02 4.36
C ASN A 248 -12.85 0.92 4.34
N PHE A 249 -13.50 1.36 3.26
CA PHE A 249 -14.95 1.23 3.08
C PHE A 249 -15.41 -0.22 2.96
N SER A 250 -14.66 -1.07 2.25
CA SER A 250 -14.95 -2.51 2.16
C SER A 250 -14.85 -3.25 3.50
N HIS A 251 -14.17 -2.65 4.47
CA HIS A 251 -13.94 -3.16 5.81
C HIS A 251 -14.60 -2.29 6.89
N LEU A 252 -15.61 -1.50 6.53
CA LEU A 252 -16.19 -0.49 7.42
C LEU A 252 -16.71 -1.10 8.74
N VAL A 253 -17.50 -2.18 8.66
CA VAL A 253 -18.10 -2.80 9.86
C VAL A 253 -17.04 -3.45 10.73
N THR A 254 -16.15 -4.24 10.15
CA THR A 254 -15.09 -4.94 10.91
C THR A 254 -14.12 -3.95 11.54
N SER A 255 -13.80 -2.85 10.85
CA SER A 255 -12.97 -1.77 11.40
C SER A 255 -13.67 -1.01 12.52
N ALA A 256 -14.97 -0.73 12.39
CA ALA A 256 -15.77 -0.09 13.43
C ALA A 256 -15.87 -0.98 14.69
N GLN A 257 -16.08 -2.28 14.53
CA GLN A 257 -16.07 -3.26 15.63
C GLN A 257 -14.72 -3.32 16.34
N ALA A 258 -13.62 -3.24 15.58
CA ALA A 258 -12.25 -3.14 16.11
C ALA A 258 -11.88 -1.74 16.65
N ARG A 259 -12.84 -0.80 16.71
CA ARG A 259 -12.67 0.60 17.17
C ARG A 259 -11.57 1.37 16.41
N ILE A 260 -11.34 1.01 15.16
CA ILE A 260 -10.43 1.73 14.26
C ILE A 260 -11.13 2.99 13.75
N LYS A 261 -10.53 4.14 14.03
CA LYS A 261 -11.01 5.45 13.58
C LYS A 261 -10.29 5.83 12.29
N ASN A 262 -10.94 5.89 11.15
CA ASN A 262 -10.39 6.41 9.91
C ASN A 262 -11.47 7.26 9.23
N SER A 263 -11.17 7.88 8.09
CA SER A 263 -12.15 8.76 7.44
C SER A 263 -13.46 8.05 7.13
N MET A 264 -13.40 6.78 6.70
CA MET A 264 -14.60 5.98 6.38
C MET A 264 -15.39 5.62 7.63
N THR A 265 -14.74 5.13 8.70
CA THR A 265 -15.43 4.75 9.93
C THR A 265 -16.00 5.95 10.68
N ASN A 266 -15.35 7.12 10.60
CA ASN A 266 -15.84 8.36 11.19
C ASN A 266 -17.07 8.91 10.45
N MET A 267 -17.13 8.80 9.12
CA MET A 267 -18.26 9.29 8.32
C MET A 267 -19.50 8.40 8.42
N GLY A 268 -19.31 7.09 8.65
CA GLY A 268 -20.37 6.09 8.55
C GLY A 268 -20.68 5.73 7.10
N PHE A 269 -21.52 4.70 6.90
CA PHE A 269 -21.68 4.05 5.60
C PHE A 269 -22.19 4.97 4.47
N ASP A 270 -23.28 5.70 4.70
CA ASP A 270 -23.92 6.52 3.66
C ASP A 270 -23.05 7.72 3.25
N ASN A 271 -22.43 8.38 4.23
CA ASN A 271 -21.54 9.50 3.96
C ASN A 271 -20.22 9.04 3.34
N ALA A 272 -19.67 7.90 3.77
CA ALA A 272 -18.49 7.30 3.14
C ALA A 272 -18.74 6.97 1.66
N LYS A 273 -19.93 6.46 1.32
CA LYS A 273 -20.33 6.21 -0.07
C LYS A 273 -20.36 7.51 -0.91
N LYS A 274 -20.96 8.59 -0.38
CA LYS A 274 -20.96 9.91 -1.04
C LYS A 274 -19.53 10.46 -1.19
N PHE A 275 -18.72 10.30 -0.15
CA PHE A 275 -17.34 10.75 -0.15
C PHE A 275 -16.48 10.00 -1.19
N ILE A 276 -16.68 8.69 -1.36
CA ILE A 276 -16.02 7.92 -2.45
C ILE A 276 -16.42 8.44 -3.83
N ILE A 277 -17.69 8.78 -4.05
CA ILE A 277 -18.16 9.37 -5.31
C ILE A 277 -17.48 10.71 -5.54
N PHE A 278 -17.46 11.57 -4.53
CA PHE A 278 -16.77 12.86 -4.59
C PHE A 278 -15.28 12.70 -4.91
N TRP A 279 -14.59 11.80 -4.21
CA TRP A 279 -13.17 11.53 -4.41
C TRP A 279 -12.87 10.98 -5.81
N TRP A 280 -13.76 10.14 -6.35
CA TRP A 280 -13.67 9.67 -7.72
C TRP A 280 -13.75 10.83 -8.73
N PHE A 281 -14.70 11.76 -8.56
CA PHE A 281 -14.80 12.94 -9.42
C PHE A 281 -13.61 13.89 -9.25
N LEU A 282 -13.08 14.04 -8.03
CA LEU A 282 -11.86 14.79 -7.78
C LEU A 282 -10.67 14.18 -8.55
N LEU A 283 -10.51 12.85 -8.47
CA LEU A 283 -9.47 12.13 -9.20
C LEU A 283 -9.63 12.30 -10.72
N LEU A 284 -10.84 12.21 -11.25
CA LEU A 284 -11.12 12.44 -12.67
C LEU A 284 -10.84 13.90 -13.08
N GLY A 285 -11.18 14.87 -12.24
CA GLY A 285 -10.86 16.28 -12.46
C GLY A 285 -9.36 16.54 -12.50
N MET A 286 -8.61 15.98 -11.55
CA MET A 286 -7.14 16.05 -11.54
C MET A 286 -6.52 15.34 -12.74
N TRP A 287 -7.08 14.21 -13.16
CA TRP A 287 -6.66 13.49 -14.36
C TRP A 287 -6.79 14.36 -15.61
N ILE A 288 -7.97 14.95 -15.83
CA ILE A 288 -8.23 15.85 -16.96
C ILE A 288 -7.31 17.07 -16.90
N GLY A 289 -7.19 17.70 -15.72
CA GLY A 289 -6.31 18.85 -15.53
C GLY A 289 -4.86 18.53 -15.86
N PHE A 290 -4.32 17.41 -15.36
CA PHE A 290 -2.96 16.98 -15.67
C PHE A 290 -2.75 16.80 -17.18
N HIS A 291 -3.61 16.04 -17.86
CA HIS A 291 -3.45 15.79 -19.28
C HIS A 291 -3.65 17.06 -20.12
N TRP A 292 -4.57 17.94 -19.73
CA TRP A 292 -4.77 19.23 -20.39
C TRP A 292 -3.50 20.09 -20.41
N PHE A 293 -2.73 20.12 -19.32
CA PHE A 293 -1.51 20.93 -19.24
C PHE A 293 -0.28 20.27 -19.88
N PHE A 294 -0.18 18.94 -19.84
CA PHE A 294 1.07 18.24 -20.18
C PHE A 294 0.97 17.32 -21.40
N MET A 295 -0.22 17.10 -21.97
CA MET A 295 -0.44 16.20 -23.10
C MET A 295 -1.21 16.87 -24.24
N PRO A 296 -1.05 16.40 -25.49
CA PRO A 296 -1.88 16.84 -26.61
C PRO A 296 -3.38 16.60 -26.35
N LEU A 297 -4.23 17.47 -26.92
CA LEU A 297 -5.68 17.40 -26.74
C LEU A 297 -6.27 16.03 -27.12
N LEU A 298 -5.81 15.44 -28.23
CA LEU A 298 -6.31 14.13 -28.68
C LEU A 298 -6.01 13.04 -27.64
N ASN A 299 -4.78 13.01 -27.09
CA ASN A 299 -4.41 12.05 -26.06
C ASN A 299 -5.23 12.26 -24.79
N THR A 300 -5.43 13.51 -24.39
CA THR A 300 -6.28 13.88 -23.25
C THR A 300 -7.70 13.34 -23.41
N LEU A 301 -8.31 13.52 -24.59
CA LEU A 301 -9.67 13.05 -24.87
C LEU A 301 -9.72 11.52 -24.86
N LEU A 302 -8.81 10.85 -25.56
CA LEU A 302 -8.79 9.39 -25.65
C LEU A 302 -8.57 8.74 -24.28
N SER A 303 -7.56 9.20 -23.53
CA SER A 303 -7.21 8.65 -22.22
C SER A 303 -8.35 8.85 -21.21
N THR A 304 -8.99 10.02 -21.23
CA THR A 304 -10.15 10.34 -20.39
C THR A 304 -11.37 9.49 -20.76
N LEU A 305 -11.69 9.33 -22.05
CA LEU A 305 -12.82 8.51 -22.49
C LEU A 305 -12.65 7.04 -22.10
N ILE A 306 -11.44 6.49 -22.25
CA ILE A 306 -11.10 5.14 -21.80
C ILE A 306 -11.33 5.01 -20.29
N LEU A 307 -10.78 5.95 -19.50
CA LEU A 307 -10.93 5.92 -18.05
C LEU A 307 -12.40 6.01 -17.61
N ILE A 308 -13.19 6.88 -18.22
CA ILE A 308 -14.64 6.99 -17.96
C ILE A 308 -15.34 5.67 -18.29
N GLY A 309 -15.05 5.07 -19.45
CA GLY A 309 -15.62 3.79 -19.86
C GLY A 309 -15.36 2.67 -18.83
N PHE A 310 -14.12 2.55 -18.36
CA PHE A 310 -13.73 1.59 -17.32
C PHE A 310 -14.32 1.91 -15.93
N SER A 311 -14.82 3.12 -15.73
CA SER A 311 -15.38 3.56 -14.45
C SER A 311 -16.88 3.33 -14.32
N VAL A 312 -17.58 3.08 -15.44
CA VAL A 312 -19.01 2.77 -15.44
C VAL A 312 -19.36 1.56 -14.56
N PRO A 313 -18.68 0.39 -14.65
CA PRO A 313 -18.98 -0.75 -13.79
C PRO A 313 -18.81 -0.44 -12.30
N PHE A 314 -17.77 0.31 -11.93
CA PHE A 314 -17.54 0.75 -10.56
C PHE A 314 -18.67 1.63 -10.04
N LEU A 315 -19.11 2.63 -10.80
CA LEU A 315 -20.20 3.53 -10.39
C LEU A 315 -21.54 2.78 -10.26
N ILE A 316 -21.81 1.82 -11.15
CA ILE A 316 -22.99 0.95 -11.07
C ILE A 316 -22.93 0.12 -9.79
N GLN A 317 -21.80 -0.52 -9.51
CA GLN A 317 -21.65 -1.34 -8.30
C GLN A 317 -21.75 -0.49 -7.03
N LEU A 318 -21.13 0.70 -7.02
CA LEU A 318 -21.21 1.62 -5.89
C LEU A 318 -22.66 2.00 -5.59
N LYS A 319 -23.46 2.33 -6.62
CA LYS A 319 -24.89 2.63 -6.46
C LYS A 319 -25.66 1.44 -5.90
N LYS A 320 -25.39 0.22 -6.35
CA LYS A 320 -26.08 -1.02 -5.94
C LYS A 320 -25.88 -1.39 -4.47
N ILE A 321 -24.78 -1.00 -3.84
CA ILE A 321 -24.52 -1.35 -2.43
C ILE A 321 -25.55 -0.62 -1.53
N LYS A 322 -26.38 -1.41 -0.85
CA LYS A 322 -27.41 -0.95 0.10
C LYS A 322 -27.02 -1.16 1.57
N SER A 323 -26.06 -2.04 1.84
CA SER A 323 -25.68 -2.43 3.21
C SER A 323 -24.16 -2.59 3.34
N PRO A 324 -23.57 -2.23 4.50
CA PRO A 324 -22.14 -2.39 4.77
C PRO A 324 -21.72 -3.84 5.03
N LEU A 325 -22.66 -4.79 5.10
CA LEU A 325 -22.40 -6.23 5.26
C LEU A 325 -22.51 -7.02 3.95
N GLY A 326 -22.87 -6.36 2.85
CA GLY A 326 -23.10 -6.99 1.56
C GLY A 326 -21.84 -7.55 0.91
N SER A 327 -21.98 -8.66 0.18
CA SER A 327 -20.90 -9.24 -0.64
C SER A 327 -20.50 -8.31 -1.79
N GLU A 328 -21.35 -7.35 -2.15
CA GLU A 328 -21.16 -6.33 -3.17
C GLU A 328 -19.94 -5.44 -2.91
N LEU A 329 -19.57 -5.22 -1.64
CA LEU A 329 -18.35 -4.49 -1.28
C LEU A 329 -17.08 -5.17 -1.83
N ARG A 330 -17.09 -6.51 -1.91
CA ARG A 330 -15.99 -7.28 -2.51
C ARG A 330 -15.88 -7.02 -4.00
N HIS A 331 -17.02 -6.93 -4.68
CA HIS A 331 -17.08 -6.61 -6.10
C HIS A 331 -16.65 -5.15 -6.36
N LEU A 332 -17.14 -4.20 -5.57
CA LEU A 332 -16.72 -2.79 -5.65
C LEU A 332 -15.20 -2.64 -5.57
N ARG A 333 -14.57 -3.30 -4.58
CA ARG A 333 -13.11 -3.27 -4.43
C ARG A 333 -12.38 -3.87 -5.63
N LYS A 334 -12.89 -4.97 -6.21
CA LYS A 334 -12.29 -5.53 -7.43
C LYS A 334 -12.37 -4.55 -8.59
N GLU A 335 -13.51 -3.89 -8.79
CA GLU A 335 -13.67 -2.89 -9.84
C GLU A 335 -12.79 -1.66 -9.60
N SER A 336 -12.62 -1.19 -8.36
CA SER A 336 -11.72 -0.06 -8.07
C SER A 336 -10.24 -0.40 -8.34
N VAL A 337 -9.82 -1.63 -8.05
CA VAL A 337 -8.45 -2.09 -8.39
C VAL A 337 -8.26 -2.14 -9.90
N LYS A 338 -9.25 -2.60 -10.68
CA LYS A 338 -9.18 -2.57 -12.14
C LYS A 338 -9.02 -1.14 -12.68
N ILE A 339 -9.78 -0.19 -12.15
CA ILE A 339 -9.65 1.23 -12.52
C ILE A 339 -8.25 1.75 -12.21
N PHE A 340 -7.72 1.47 -11.03
CA PHE A 340 -6.37 1.89 -10.66
C PHE A 340 -5.30 1.29 -11.58
N VAL A 341 -5.42 -0.01 -11.91
CA VAL A 341 -4.53 -0.66 -12.89
C VAL A 341 -4.68 -0.03 -14.27
N MET A 342 -5.89 0.37 -14.67
CA MET A 342 -6.13 1.08 -15.93
C MET A 342 -5.45 2.45 -15.95
N ILE A 343 -5.53 3.23 -14.86
CA ILE A 343 -4.80 4.50 -14.70
C ILE A 343 -3.30 4.28 -14.91
N ALA A 344 -2.73 3.27 -14.25
CA ALA A 344 -1.32 2.92 -14.40
C ALA A 344 -0.98 2.48 -15.83
N PHE A 345 -1.85 1.68 -16.46
CA PHE A 345 -1.65 1.19 -17.82
C PHE A 345 -1.70 2.31 -18.87
N ILE A 346 -2.63 3.26 -18.74
CA ILE A 346 -2.72 4.40 -19.64
C ILE A 346 -1.44 5.23 -19.53
N PHE A 347 -1.00 5.58 -18.32
CA PHE A 347 0.27 6.28 -18.13
C PHE A 347 1.45 5.50 -18.71
N PHE A 348 1.47 4.17 -18.53
CA PHE A 348 2.51 3.33 -19.11
C PHE A 348 2.59 3.47 -20.63
N VAL A 349 1.44 3.37 -21.32
CA VAL A 349 1.36 3.52 -22.78
C VAL A 349 1.78 4.92 -23.23
N GLU A 350 1.30 5.97 -22.57
CA GLU A 350 1.66 7.36 -22.90
C GLU A 350 3.16 7.63 -22.75
N ASN A 351 3.78 7.09 -21.70
CA ASN A 351 5.22 7.19 -21.48
C ASN A 351 6.01 6.41 -22.55
N LEU A 352 5.55 5.22 -22.95
CA LEU A 352 6.18 4.47 -24.05
C LEU A 352 6.09 5.23 -25.38
N LEU A 353 4.94 5.83 -25.69
CA LEU A 353 4.78 6.67 -26.88
C LEU A 353 5.73 7.87 -26.84
N SER A 354 5.87 8.51 -25.69
CA SER A 354 6.81 9.63 -25.49
C SER A 354 8.26 9.22 -25.75
N ILE A 355 8.68 8.05 -25.26
CA ILE A 355 10.00 7.47 -25.58
C ILE A 355 10.14 7.22 -27.08
N GLY A 356 9.14 6.61 -27.71
CA GLY A 356 9.15 6.33 -29.15
C GLY A 356 9.31 7.59 -30.00
N THR A 357 8.61 8.67 -29.63
CA THR A 357 8.77 9.97 -30.31
C THR A 357 10.17 10.57 -30.13
N LYS A 358 10.76 10.47 -28.93
CA LYS A 358 12.14 10.94 -28.67
C LYS A 358 13.18 10.17 -29.48
N LEU A 359 12.98 8.86 -29.66
CA LEU A 359 13.88 7.99 -30.41
C LEU A 359 13.66 8.05 -31.93
N ASN A 360 12.78 8.92 -32.43
CA ASN A 360 12.39 8.99 -33.84
C ASN A 360 11.97 7.61 -34.38
N TRP A 361 11.10 6.88 -33.68
CA TRP A 361 10.45 5.71 -34.26
C TRP A 361 9.61 6.14 -35.45
N THR A 362 10.21 6.18 -36.64
CA THR A 362 9.51 6.27 -37.92
C THR A 362 8.79 4.94 -38.11
N TYR A 363 7.47 4.96 -37.96
CA TYR A 363 6.58 3.83 -38.24
C TYR A 363 6.53 3.49 -39.72
#